data_AF-A0AAF0TXX6-F1
#
_entry.id   AF-A0AAF0TXX6-F1
#
_cell.length_a   1.000
_cell.length_b   1.000
_cell.length_c   1.000
_cell.angle_alpha   90.00
_cell.angle_beta   90.00
_cell.angle_gamma   90.00
#
_symmetry.space_group_name_H-M   'P 1'
#
loop_
_entity.id
_entity.type
_entity.pdbx_description
1 polymer ?
#
loop_
_entity_poly.entity_id
_entity_poly.type
_entity_poly.pdbx_seq_one_letter_code
_entity_poly.pdbx_strand_id
1 'polypeptide(L)'
;MFLSLTETKWSMPEHTADLLSCWIRRGGSKTQKKWWRIIPHCIWWTIWKERNQRCFEGKQNNIQKIKTNFLGLYYFWCKQVVIGDTEDVFNAIDWL
;
A
#
# COMPACT_ATOMS: atom_id res chain seq x y z
N MET A 1 12.04 2.49 -10.96
CA MET A 1 11.39 3.79 -11.23
C MET A 1 11.30 4.68 -9.97
N PHE A 2 10.75 4.22 -8.83
CA PHE A 2 10.70 5.05 -7.61
C PHE A 2 12.08 5.29 -6.95
N LEU A 3 12.91 4.25 -6.83
CA LEU A 3 14.24 4.35 -6.20
C LEU A 3 15.25 5.14 -7.05
N SER A 4 15.15 5.06 -8.38
CA SER A 4 16.00 5.78 -9.33
C SER A 4 15.77 7.29 -9.33
N LEU A 5 14.55 7.75 -9.01
CA LEU A 5 14.24 9.19 -8.89
C LEU A 5 14.78 9.82 -7.60
N THR A 6 15.25 9.01 -6.65
CA THR A 6 15.69 9.48 -5.32
C THR A 6 17.17 9.20 -5.06
N GLU A 7 17.93 8.80 -6.10
CA GLU A 7 19.35 8.41 -6.04
C GLU A 7 19.71 7.49 -4.86
N THR A 8 18.75 6.72 -4.37
CA THR A 8 18.93 5.92 -3.17
C THR A 8 19.35 4.52 -3.58
N LYS A 9 20.58 4.13 -3.26
CA LYS A 9 20.99 2.73 -3.34
C LYS A 9 20.10 1.95 -2.37
N TRP A 10 19.26 1.07 -2.89
CA TRP A 10 18.42 0.22 -2.04
C TRP A 10 19.33 -0.79 -1.35
N SER A 11 19.53 -0.62 -0.04
CA SER A 11 20.01 -1.65 0.86
C SER A 11 18.82 -2.15 1.68
N MET A 12 18.76 -3.45 1.92
CA MET A 12 17.79 -4.01 2.86
C MET A 12 18.12 -3.45 4.26
N PRO A 13 17.21 -2.74 4.93
CA PRO A 13 17.43 -2.31 6.31
C PRO A 13 17.50 -3.53 7.24
N GLU A 14 18.28 -3.41 8.32
CA GLU A 14 18.42 -4.46 9.33
C GLU A 14 17.10 -4.75 10.05
N HIS A 15 16.29 -3.71 10.29
CA HIS A 15 14.98 -3.84 10.91
C HIS A 15 13.87 -3.23 10.06
N THR A 16 12.66 -3.81 10.19
CA THR A 16 11.43 -3.28 9.59
C THR A 16 11.14 -1.85 10.07
N ALA A 17 11.54 -1.51 11.30
CA ALA A 17 11.41 -0.17 11.84
C ALA A 17 12.21 0.87 11.04
N ASP A 18 13.40 0.50 10.55
CA ASP A 18 14.24 1.40 9.75
C ASP A 18 13.67 1.62 8.34
N LEU A 19 13.04 0.58 7.77
CA LEU A 19 12.30 0.72 6.51
C LEU A 19 11.13 1.70 6.67
N LEU A 20 10.34 1.54 7.75
CA LEU A 20 9.19 2.38 8.06
C LEU A 20 9.61 3.82 8.37
N SER A 21 10.71 4.02 9.09
CA SER A 21 11.21 5.36 9.41
C SER A 21 11.66 6.10 8.14
N CYS A 22 12.37 5.42 7.23
CA CYS A 22 12.75 5.97 5.93
C CYS A 22 11.52 6.35 5.09
N TRP A 23 10.49 5.51 5.09
CA TRP A 23 9.24 5.76 4.38
C TRP A 23 8.52 7.01 4.91
N ILE A 24 8.30 7.09 6.22
CA ILE A 24 7.59 8.22 6.86
C ILE A 24 8.36 9.53 6.70
N ARG A 25 9.70 9.48 6.77
CA ARG A 25 10.54 10.67 6.58
C ARG A 25 10.36 11.30 5.20
N ARG A 26 10.11 10.48 4.18
CA ARG A 26 9.84 10.93 2.80
C ARG A 26 8.38 11.34 2.56
N GLY A 27 7.45 10.91 3.41
CA GLY A 27 6.04 11.31 3.30
C GLY A 27 5.90 12.81 3.53
N GLY A 28 5.16 13.49 2.65
CA GLY A 28 5.14 14.96 2.49
C GLY A 28 4.76 15.80 3.72
N SER A 29 3.72 16.62 3.60
CA SER A 29 3.32 17.54 4.67
C SER A 29 2.88 16.79 5.95
N LYS A 30 2.80 17.49 7.10
CA LYS A 30 2.37 16.87 8.38
C LYS A 30 1.04 16.13 8.26
N THR A 31 0.08 16.69 7.52
CA THR A 31 -1.23 16.08 7.26
C THR A 31 -1.12 14.85 6.36
N GLN A 32 -0.27 14.91 5.33
CA GLN A 32 -0.03 13.77 4.44
C GLN A 32 0.66 12.62 5.17
N LYS A 33 1.58 12.90 6.11
CA LYS A 33 2.28 11.87 6.88
C LYS A 33 1.36 10.88 7.60
N LYS A 34 0.15 11.31 8.01
CA LYS A 34 -0.87 10.42 8.58
C LYS A 34 -1.23 9.29 7.61
N TRP A 35 -1.48 9.64 6.35
CA TRP A 35 -1.87 8.70 5.31
C TRP A 35 -0.67 7.91 4.77
N TRP A 36 0.48 8.57 4.63
CA TRP A 36 1.73 7.90 4.25
C TRP A 36 2.10 6.75 5.20
N ARG A 37 1.82 6.87 6.50
CA ARG A 37 2.04 5.80 7.48
C ARG A 37 1.23 4.54 7.20
N ILE A 38 0.08 4.65 6.52
CA ILE A 38 -0.83 3.52 6.26
C ILE A 38 -0.33 2.67 5.09
N ILE A 39 0.34 3.28 4.10
CA ILE A 39 0.75 2.60 2.86
C ILE A 39 1.57 1.31 3.12
N PRO A 40 2.62 1.30 3.97
CA PRO A 40 3.41 0.09 4.20
C PRO A 40 2.58 -1.05 4.80
N HIS A 41 1.65 -0.73 5.72
CA HIS A 41 0.75 -1.72 6.29
C HIS A 41 -0.19 -2.30 5.24
N CYS A 42 -0.72 -1.46 4.35
CA CYS A 42 -1.56 -1.92 3.26
C CYS A 42 -0.79 -2.81 2.27
N ILE A 43 0.43 -2.44 1.88
CA ILE A 43 1.29 -3.27 1.03
C ILE A 43 1.52 -4.63 1.68
N TRP A 44 1.93 -4.64 2.94
CA TRP A 44 2.23 -5.86 3.68
C TRP A 44 1.02 -6.79 3.75
N TRP A 45 -0.14 -6.25 4.14
CA TRP A 45 -1.36 -7.02 4.27
C TRP A 45 -1.87 -7.56 2.94
N THR A 46 -1.86 -6.75 1.88
CA THR A 46 -2.28 -7.19 0.54
C THR A 46 -1.38 -8.32 0.03
N ILE A 47 -0.06 -8.21 0.19
CA ILE A 47 0.89 -9.26 -0.21
C ILE A 47 0.69 -10.52 0.63
N TRP A 48 0.57 -10.39 1.95
CA TRP A 48 0.35 -11.52 2.85
C TRP A 48 -0.94 -12.27 2.48
N LYS A 49 -2.05 -11.55 2.25
CA LYS A 49 -3.32 -12.14 1.86
C LYS A 49 -3.22 -12.87 0.51
N GLU A 50 -2.61 -12.25 -0.50
CA GLU A 50 -2.40 -12.88 -1.81
C GLU A 50 -1.57 -14.17 -1.69
N ARG A 51 -0.48 -14.14 -0.91
CA ARG A 51 0.36 -15.33 -0.68
C ARG A 51 -0.42 -16.46 -0.02
N ASN A 52 -1.22 -16.16 1.00
CA ASN A 52 -2.03 -17.16 1.67
C ASN A 52 -3.12 -17.73 0.76
N GLN A 53 -3.78 -16.88 -0.05
CA GLN A 53 -4.78 -17.36 -1.01
C GLN A 53 -4.16 -18.31 -2.04
N ARG A 54 -2.95 -18.03 -2.51
CA ARG A 54 -2.23 -18.95 -3.42
C ARG A 54 -1.86 -20.26 -2.74
N CYS A 55 -1.32 -20.21 -1.52
CA CYS A 55 -0.84 -21.39 -0.81
C CYS A 55 -1.96 -22.28 -0.27
N PHE A 56 -3.03 -21.70 0.25
CA PHE A 56 -4.08 -22.43 0.99
C PHE A 56 -5.38 -22.59 0.22
N GLU A 57 -5.68 -21.71 -0.75
CA GLU A 57 -6.93 -21.75 -1.51
C GLU A 57 -6.71 -22.07 -3.00
N GLY A 58 -5.45 -22.15 -3.46
CA GLY A 58 -5.13 -22.34 -4.89
C GLY A 58 -5.59 -21.18 -5.79
N LYS A 59 -5.95 -20.02 -5.20
CA LYS A 59 -6.44 -18.85 -5.95
C LYS A 59 -5.29 -17.90 -6.24
N GLN A 60 -5.25 -17.39 -7.46
CA GLN A 60 -4.24 -16.42 -7.89
C GLN A 60 -4.91 -15.21 -8.54
N ASN A 61 -4.65 -14.02 -7.99
CA ASN A 61 -5.11 -12.78 -8.60
C ASN A 61 -4.08 -12.27 -9.62
N ASN A 62 -4.57 -11.61 -10.67
CA ASN A 62 -3.71 -10.83 -11.57
C ASN A 62 -3.19 -9.56 -10.87
N ILE A 63 -2.16 -8.94 -11.44
CA ILE A 63 -1.52 -7.76 -10.84
C ILE A 63 -2.50 -6.58 -10.69
N GLN A 64 -3.46 -6.42 -11.61
CA GLN A 64 -4.49 -5.38 -11.55
C GLN A 64 -5.37 -5.56 -10.32
N LYS A 65 -5.86 -6.78 -10.08
CA LYS A 65 -6.69 -7.10 -8.91
C LYS A 65 -5.92 -6.92 -7.60
N ILE A 66 -4.64 -7.26 -7.56
CA ILE A 66 -3.78 -7.00 -6.40
C ILE A 66 -3.66 -5.49 -6.14
N LYS A 67 -3.46 -4.68 -7.18
CA LYS A 67 -3.43 -3.20 -7.06
C LYS A 67 -4.77 -2.67 -6.54
N THR A 68 -5.90 -3.13 -7.08
CA THR A 68 -7.24 -2.74 -6.60
C THR A 68 -7.45 -3.13 -5.15
N ASN A 69 -7.04 -4.33 -4.73
CA ASN A 69 -7.14 -4.77 -3.34
C ASN A 69 -6.30 -3.88 -2.40
N PHE A 70 -5.09 -3.47 -2.83
CA PHE A 70 -4.27 -2.51 -2.10
C PHE A 70 -4.97 -1.16 -1.97
N LEU A 71 -5.48 -0.61 -3.07
CA LEU A 71 -6.16 0.69 -3.08
C LEU A 71 -7.40 0.67 -2.19
N GLY A 72 -8.23 -0.37 -2.27
CA GLY A 72 -9.42 -0.50 -1.43
C GLY A 72 -9.08 -0.63 0.06
N LEU A 73 -8.03 -1.37 0.39
CA LEU A 73 -7.55 -1.46 1.76
C LEU A 73 -7.02 -0.10 2.26
N TYR A 74 -6.23 0.60 1.44
CA TYR A 74 -5.69 1.91 1.78
C TYR A 74 -6.79 2.95 1.99
N TYR A 75 -7.77 2.99 1.09
CA TYR A 75 -8.93 3.88 1.20
C TYR A 75 -9.75 3.57 2.45
N PHE A 76 -10.01 2.29 2.73
CA PHE A 76 -10.69 1.86 3.95
C PHE A 76 -9.97 2.37 5.20
N TRP A 77 -8.64 2.22 5.30
CA TRP A 77 -7.92 2.72 6.47
C TRP A 77 -7.85 4.24 6.53
N CYS A 78 -7.88 4.94 5.39
CA CYS A 78 -7.90 6.39 5.35
C CYS A 78 -9.26 6.98 5.78
N LYS A 79 -10.37 6.39 5.31
CA LYS A 79 -11.71 6.98 5.39
C LYS A 79 -12.72 6.16 6.20
N GLN A 80 -12.36 4.95 6.61
CA GLN A 80 -13.25 3.97 7.25
C GLN A 80 -14.44 3.59 6.36
N VAL A 81 -14.28 3.69 5.04
CA VAL A 81 -15.31 3.34 4.04
C VAL A 81 -14.88 2.06 3.33
N VAL A 82 -15.74 1.05 3.34
CA VAL A 82 -15.52 -0.19 2.57
C VAL A 82 -15.87 0.13 1.12
N ILE A 83 -14.89 0.01 0.22
CA ILE A 83 -15.16 0.10 -1.22
C ILE A 83 -16.00 -1.11 -1.62
N GLY A 84 -17.28 -0.88 -1.89
CA GLY A 84 -18.22 -1.90 -2.35
C GLY A 84 -18.32 -1.93 -3.87
N ASP A 85 -18.17 -0.78 -4.54
CA ASP A 85 -18.46 -0.63 -5.96
C ASP A 85 -17.33 0.06 -6.76
N THR A 86 -17.37 -0.07 -8.10
CA THR A 86 -16.36 0.53 -8.99
C THR A 86 -16.29 2.05 -8.93
N GLU A 87 -17.40 2.74 -8.65
CA GLU A 87 -17.45 4.20 -8.46
C GLU A 87 -16.66 4.67 -7.22
N ASP A 88 -16.68 3.89 -6.14
CA ASP A 88 -15.89 4.17 -4.95
C ASP A 88 -14.38 4.08 -5.23
N VAL A 89 -13.98 3.19 -6.15
CA VAL A 89 -12.58 3.05 -6.60
C VAL A 89 -12.15 4.29 -7.40
N PHE A 90 -12.99 4.80 -8.31
CA PHE A 90 -12.67 6.01 -9.06
C PHE A 90 -12.55 7.23 -8.15
N ASN A 91 -13.49 7.42 -7.21
CA ASN A 91 -13.41 8.46 -6.19
C ASN A 91 -12.15 8.36 -5.32
N ALA A 92 -11.71 7.14 -5.00
CA ALA A 92 -10.48 6.90 -4.25
C ALA A 92 -9.21 7.23 -5.06
N ILE A 93 -9.24 7.02 -6.38
CA ILE A 93 -8.14 7.36 -7.29
C ILE A 93 -8.07 8.88 -7.51
N ASP A 94 -9.21 9.54 -7.70
CA ASP A 94 -9.28 11.00 -7.88
C ASP A 94 -8.83 11.77 -6.62
N TRP A 95 -8.91 11.13 -5.46
CA TRP A 95 -8.47 11.68 -4.18
C TRP A 95 -6.96 11.55 -3.92
N LEU A 96 -6.28 10.58 -4.56
CA LEU A 96 -4.86 10.26 -4.33
C LEU A 96 -3.92 11.29 -4.98
#